data_AF-G2MR63-F1
#
_entry.id   AF-G2MR63-F1
#
_cell.length_a   1.000
_cell.length_b   1.000
_cell.length_c   1.000
_cell.angle_alpha   90.00
_cell.angle_beta   90.00
_cell.angle_gamma   90.00
#
_symmetry.space_group_name_H-M   'P 1'
#
loop_
_entity.id
_entity.type
_entity.pdbx_description
1 polymer ?
#
loop_
_entity_poly.entity_id
_entity_poly.type
_entity_poly.pdbx_seq_one_letter_code
_entity_poly.pdbx_strand_id
1 'polypeptide(L)'
;MKWIEVQVTTSQEAEEAVSNIMHELGAGGVVIKNPNDVKLLAQSDNWDYFDPSLFEEEGNIKVFAYFPIASDTIDRINILKDRIVELKSFGVDIGNFDLKVSEVDEADWASNWKQYYKPLKIGKKIVIKPSWEEYVSQEEEIIIELDPGMAFGTGTHETTKMCLEFLEEIVIPERIVFDVGCGSGILSIASSKLGAKEVYAADIDEASVEVARQNIELNNLQNVKVFKSDLLGEFRGKADIIVANIIADVIIKLSAEAPKYLKEEGLFLASGIIKSRKEEVLQKVEEFFEVLQIREEGEWCAILSRKK
;
A
#
# COMPACT_ATOMS: atom_id res chain seq x y z
N MET A 1 29.01 -2.32 -0.89
CA MET A 1 28.62 -1.48 0.26
C MET A 1 28.06 -2.38 1.36
N LYS A 2 27.93 -1.93 2.60
CA LYS A 2 27.40 -2.74 3.71
C LYS A 2 26.14 -2.07 4.27
N TRP A 3 25.16 -2.87 4.63
CA TRP A 3 23.84 -2.45 5.11
C TRP A 3 23.58 -3.05 6.49
N ILE A 4 22.72 -2.38 7.27
CA ILE A 4 22.17 -2.93 8.51
C ILE A 4 20.79 -3.47 8.20
N GLU A 5 20.59 -4.77 8.39
CA GLU A 5 19.27 -5.40 8.39
C GLU A 5 18.68 -5.30 9.80
N VAL A 6 17.43 -4.83 9.87
CA VAL A 6 16.63 -4.79 11.09
C VAL A 6 15.43 -5.68 10.89
N GLN A 7 15.30 -6.73 11.68
CA GLN A 7 14.13 -7.59 11.70
C GLN A 7 13.26 -7.21 12.91
N VAL A 8 12.00 -6.85 12.67
CA VAL A 8 10.98 -6.68 13.69
C VAL A 8 9.95 -7.80 13.57
N THR A 9 9.76 -8.55 14.65
CA THR A 9 8.64 -9.49 14.79
C THR A 9 7.47 -8.73 15.38
N THR A 10 6.28 -8.80 14.78
CA THR A 10 5.10 -8.05 15.23
C THR A 10 3.78 -8.76 14.87
N SER A 11 2.65 -8.14 15.17
CA SER A 11 1.30 -8.61 14.84
C SER A 11 0.89 -8.17 13.42
N GLN A 12 -0.25 -8.67 12.95
CA GLN A 12 -0.85 -8.24 11.68
C GLN A 12 -1.37 -6.81 11.74
N GLU A 13 -1.88 -6.38 12.88
CA GLU A 13 -2.37 -5.02 13.08
C GLU A 13 -1.25 -3.97 13.00
N ALA A 14 -0.04 -4.33 13.45
CA ALA A 14 1.08 -3.40 13.54
C ALA A 14 2.04 -3.45 12.36
N GLU A 15 1.94 -4.43 11.45
CA GLU A 15 2.92 -4.64 10.38
C GLU A 15 3.09 -3.41 9.47
N GLU A 16 1.98 -2.77 9.10
CA GLU A 16 2.00 -1.57 8.26
C GLU A 16 2.61 -0.38 8.99
N ALA A 17 2.20 -0.16 10.24
CA ALA A 17 2.71 0.95 11.03
C ALA A 17 4.23 0.80 11.27
N VAL A 18 4.69 -0.42 11.56
CA VAL A 18 6.12 -0.74 11.70
C VAL A 18 6.86 -0.48 10.39
N SER A 19 6.34 -0.97 9.26
CA SER A 19 6.92 -0.73 7.94
C SER A 19 7.03 0.76 7.61
N ASN A 20 5.98 1.53 7.90
CA ASN A 20 5.98 2.97 7.67
C ASN A 20 7.04 3.70 8.54
N ILE A 21 7.14 3.36 9.83
CA ILE A 21 8.19 3.95 10.70
C ILE A 21 9.59 3.64 10.14
N MET A 22 9.81 2.43 9.61
CA MET A 22 11.09 2.06 8.99
C MET A 22 11.40 2.91 7.75
N HIS A 23 10.41 3.13 6.88
CA HIS A 23 10.54 3.99 5.71
C HIS A 23 10.86 5.44 6.09
N GLU A 24 10.14 6.02 7.04
CA GLU A 24 10.37 7.39 7.53
C GLU A 24 11.78 7.59 8.10
N LEU A 25 12.37 6.53 8.67
CA LEU A 25 13.73 6.54 9.21
C LEU A 25 14.81 6.28 8.14
N GLY A 26 14.41 6.16 6.87
CA GLY A 26 15.33 6.05 5.74
C GLY A 26 15.77 4.62 5.43
N ALA A 27 14.93 3.61 5.71
CA ALA A 27 15.16 2.27 5.19
C ALA A 27 15.11 2.29 3.65
N GLY A 28 16.14 1.76 2.99
CA GLY A 28 16.22 1.68 1.53
C GLY A 28 15.31 0.61 0.91
N GLY A 29 14.79 -0.29 1.75
CA GLY A 29 13.79 -1.29 1.38
C GLY A 29 13.23 -1.96 2.63
N VAL A 30 11.96 -2.33 2.58
CA VAL A 30 11.26 -3.03 3.66
C VAL A 30 10.57 -4.26 3.08
N VAL A 31 10.75 -5.43 3.70
CA VAL A 31 10.15 -6.71 3.30
C VAL A 31 9.27 -7.20 4.44
N ILE A 32 8.02 -7.52 4.15
CA ILE A 32 7.10 -8.12 5.11
C ILE A 32 6.99 -9.61 4.79
N LYS A 33 7.28 -10.47 5.78
CA LYS A 33 7.01 -11.90 5.73
C LYS A 33 5.81 -12.20 6.61
N ASN A 34 4.66 -12.35 5.97
CA ASN A 34 3.42 -12.74 6.62
C ASN A 34 3.13 -14.24 6.35
N PRO A 35 3.10 -15.09 7.39
CA PRO A 35 2.78 -16.52 7.23
C PRO A 35 1.39 -16.79 6.61
N ASN A 36 0.46 -15.83 6.67
CA ASN A 36 -0.86 -15.96 6.06
C ASN A 36 -0.85 -15.73 4.54
N ASP A 37 -0.02 -14.81 4.04
CA ASP A 37 0.17 -14.58 2.59
C ASP A 37 0.71 -15.84 1.91
N VAL A 38 1.63 -16.52 2.60
CA VAL A 38 2.25 -17.77 2.16
C VAL A 38 1.22 -18.89 2.00
N LYS A 39 0.20 -18.96 2.88
CA LYS A 39 -0.91 -19.93 2.78
C LYS A 39 -1.90 -19.61 1.67
N LEU A 40 -2.16 -18.33 1.41
CA LEU A 40 -3.00 -17.86 0.31
C LEU A 40 -2.32 -18.13 -1.05
N LEU A 41 -1.01 -17.91 -1.14
CA LEU A 41 -0.21 -18.19 -2.34
C LEU A 41 -0.10 -19.69 -2.63
N ALA A 42 0.05 -20.53 -1.61
CA ALA A 42 0.06 -22.00 -1.74
C ALA A 42 -1.27 -22.59 -2.26
N GLN A 43 -2.38 -21.86 -2.16
CA GLN A 43 -3.68 -22.30 -2.70
C GLN A 43 -3.93 -21.84 -4.14
N SER A 44 -3.01 -21.06 -4.73
CA SER A 44 -3.06 -20.66 -6.13
C SER A 44 -2.32 -21.67 -7.02
N ASP A 45 -2.78 -21.89 -8.26
CA ASP A 45 -2.18 -22.83 -9.22
C ASP A 45 -0.75 -22.46 -9.70
N ASN A 46 -0.10 -21.46 -9.08
CA ASN A 46 1.22 -20.93 -9.43
C ASN A 46 2.37 -21.46 -8.54
N TRP A 47 2.29 -22.70 -8.09
CA TRP A 47 3.27 -23.30 -7.16
C TRP A 47 4.70 -23.39 -7.73
N ASP A 48 4.85 -23.41 -9.05
CA ASP A 48 6.13 -23.69 -9.72
C ASP A 48 7.25 -22.64 -9.48
N TYR A 49 6.93 -21.47 -8.93
CA TYR A 49 7.89 -20.36 -8.77
C TYR A 49 8.39 -20.12 -7.34
N PHE A 50 7.99 -20.94 -6.37
CA PHE A 50 8.31 -20.69 -4.96
C PHE A 50 9.27 -21.74 -4.37
N ASP A 51 10.29 -21.26 -3.65
CA ASP A 51 11.20 -22.10 -2.88
C ASP A 51 10.49 -22.64 -1.62
N PRO A 52 10.35 -23.97 -1.44
CA PRO A 52 9.69 -24.58 -0.28
C PRO A 52 10.26 -24.17 1.09
N SER A 53 11.49 -23.68 1.16
CA SER A 53 12.09 -23.15 2.41
C SER A 53 11.50 -21.82 2.87
N LEU A 54 10.72 -21.13 2.01
CA LEU A 54 9.98 -19.90 2.34
C LEU A 54 8.76 -20.17 3.25
N PHE A 55 8.38 -21.43 3.44
CA PHE A 55 7.10 -21.84 4.01
C PHE A 55 7.21 -22.41 5.44
N GLU A 56 8.40 -22.36 6.05
CA GLU A 56 8.69 -23.11 7.29
C GLU A 56 8.42 -22.35 8.61
N GLU A 57 8.00 -21.08 8.58
CA GLU A 57 7.81 -20.31 9.82
C GLU A 57 6.34 -20.18 10.24
N GLU A 58 5.93 -21.02 11.19
CA GLU A 58 4.71 -20.80 11.97
C GLU A 58 4.90 -19.70 13.02
N GLY A 59 3.99 -18.71 13.02
CA GLY A 59 3.83 -17.73 14.09
C GLY A 59 4.53 -16.39 13.84
N ASN A 60 3.80 -15.31 14.11
CA ASN A 60 4.17 -13.89 14.06
C ASN A 60 4.70 -13.35 12.71
N ILE A 61 4.27 -12.14 12.35
CA ILE A 61 4.74 -11.45 11.15
C ILE A 61 6.13 -10.90 11.38
N LYS A 62 6.97 -10.94 10.36
CA LYS A 62 8.33 -10.39 10.41
C LYS A 62 8.50 -9.30 9.36
N VAL A 63 8.82 -8.09 9.80
CA VAL A 63 9.15 -6.94 8.95
C VAL A 63 10.65 -6.74 8.96
N PHE A 64 11.29 -6.82 7.80
CA PHE A 64 12.72 -6.62 7.61
C PHE A 64 12.94 -5.25 6.96
N ALA A 65 13.85 -4.45 7.48
CA ALA A 65 14.25 -3.18 6.88
C ALA A 65 15.76 -3.11 6.71
N TYR A 66 16.20 -2.46 5.64
CA TYR A 66 17.62 -2.32 5.33
C TYR A 66 18.05 -0.86 5.39
N PHE A 67 18.93 -0.53 6.32
CA PHE A 67 19.46 0.82 6.51
C PHE A 67 20.88 0.94 5.97
N PRO A 68 21.22 2.03 5.26
CA PRO A 68 22.60 2.28 4.88
C PRO A 68 23.45 2.49 6.15
N ILE A 69 24.70 2.00 6.14
CA ILE A 69 25.62 2.26 7.25
C ILE A 69 26.04 3.74 7.21
N ALA A 70 25.57 4.49 8.18
CA ALA A 70 25.88 5.89 8.43
C ALA A 70 26.17 6.10 9.93
N SER A 71 26.70 7.26 10.28
CA SER A 71 27.03 7.59 11.67
C SER A 71 25.81 7.60 12.61
N ASP A 72 24.61 7.81 12.08
CA ASP A 72 23.34 7.93 12.80
C ASP A 72 22.46 6.68 12.71
N THR A 73 22.90 5.60 12.04
CA THR A 73 22.06 4.39 11.84
C THR A 73 21.62 3.77 13.16
N ILE A 74 22.49 3.71 14.17
CA ILE A 74 22.15 3.16 15.49
C ILE A 74 21.08 4.02 16.19
N ASP A 75 21.19 5.35 16.09
CA ASP A 75 20.21 6.27 16.67
C ASP A 75 18.85 6.11 16.01
N ARG A 76 18.81 5.97 14.67
CA ARG A 76 17.58 5.66 13.93
C ARG A 76 16.93 4.36 14.39
N ILE A 77 17.72 3.31 14.63
CA ILE A 77 17.19 2.03 15.13
C ILE A 77 16.63 2.14 16.54
N ASN A 78 17.24 2.96 17.41
CA ASN A 78 16.69 3.24 18.73
C ASN A 78 15.36 4.01 18.63
N ILE A 79 15.29 5.03 17.76
CA ILE A 79 14.05 5.78 17.48
C ILE A 79 12.97 4.84 16.91
N LEU A 80 13.33 3.95 15.99
CA LEU A 80 12.43 2.93 15.45
C LEU A 80 11.79 2.11 16.58
N LYS A 81 12.62 1.59 17.49
CA LYS A 81 12.16 0.79 18.63
C LYS A 81 11.19 1.58 19.51
N ASP A 82 11.52 2.82 19.85
CA ASP A 82 10.68 3.66 20.72
C ASP A 82 9.33 3.96 20.06
N ARG A 83 9.33 4.32 18.77
CA ARG A 83 8.10 4.59 18.00
C ARG A 83 7.21 3.37 17.86
N ILE A 84 7.78 2.18 17.66
CA ILE A 84 6.98 0.94 17.59
C ILE A 84 6.34 0.66 18.95
N VAL A 85 7.07 0.83 20.05
CA VAL A 85 6.51 0.66 21.40
C VAL A 85 5.40 1.67 21.67
N GLU A 86 5.54 2.89 21.16
CA GLU A 86 4.54 3.96 21.28
C GLU A 86 3.21 3.63 20.60
N LEU A 87 3.20 2.77 19.57
CA LEU A 87 1.96 2.30 18.91
C LEU A 87 0.94 1.73 19.91
N LYS A 88 1.41 1.10 21.00
CA LYS A 88 0.55 0.61 22.09
C LYS A 88 -0.30 1.72 22.71
N SER A 89 0.22 2.93 22.79
CA SER A 89 -0.50 4.08 23.36
C SER A 89 -1.65 4.56 22.47
N PHE A 90 -1.59 4.25 21.18
CA PHE A 90 -2.65 4.50 20.19
C PHE A 90 -3.63 3.34 20.05
N GLY A 91 -3.50 2.30 20.89
CA GLY A 91 -4.39 1.13 20.89
C GLY A 91 -4.05 0.06 19.87
N VAL A 92 -2.91 0.15 19.18
CA VAL A 92 -2.43 -0.87 18.23
C VAL A 92 -1.78 -2.02 19.00
N ASP A 93 -2.24 -3.26 18.81
CA ASP A 93 -1.56 -4.43 19.35
C ASP A 93 -0.31 -4.73 18.52
N ILE A 94 0.88 -4.62 19.11
CA ILE A 94 2.15 -4.93 18.41
C ILE A 94 2.58 -6.40 18.54
N GLY A 95 1.79 -7.23 19.22
CA GLY A 95 2.03 -8.66 19.40
C GLY A 95 3.30 -9.00 20.19
N ASN A 96 3.92 -10.12 19.84
CA ASN A 96 5.19 -10.59 20.40
C ASN A 96 6.37 -9.79 19.82
N PHE A 97 6.42 -8.51 20.14
CA PHE A 97 7.44 -7.60 19.65
C PHE A 97 8.86 -8.07 20.00
N ASP A 98 9.66 -8.30 18.97
CA ASP A 98 11.09 -8.59 19.05
C ASP A 98 11.83 -7.84 17.96
N LEU A 99 13.02 -7.32 18.25
CA LEU A 99 13.84 -6.55 17.31
C LEU A 99 15.25 -7.14 17.27
N LYS A 100 15.70 -7.53 16.08
CA LYS A 100 17.05 -8.04 15.81
C LYS A 100 17.76 -7.16 14.79
N VAL A 101 19.07 -7.02 14.95
CA VAL A 101 19.92 -6.22 14.08
C VAL A 101 21.10 -7.07 13.60
N SER A 102 21.33 -7.08 12.30
CA SER A 102 22.40 -7.82 11.63
C SER A 102 23.09 -6.93 10.59
N GLU A 103 24.35 -7.20 10.29
CA GLU A 103 25.07 -6.56 9.17
C GLU A 103 24.98 -7.48 7.94
N VAL A 104 24.64 -6.91 6.78
CA VAL A 104 24.53 -7.65 5.51
C VAL A 104 25.32 -6.93 4.40
N ASP A 105 25.98 -7.69 3.51
CA ASP A 105 26.69 -7.13 2.37
C ASP A 105 25.69 -6.67 1.28
N GLU A 106 26.02 -5.63 0.50
CA GLU A 106 25.13 -5.11 -0.56
C GLU A 106 24.78 -6.13 -1.65
N ALA A 107 25.68 -7.08 -1.92
CA ALA A 107 25.42 -8.19 -2.83
C ALA A 107 24.37 -9.15 -2.23
N ASP A 108 24.41 -9.37 -0.92
CA ASP A 108 23.41 -10.15 -0.19
C ASP A 108 22.12 -9.36 0.01
N TRP A 109 22.18 -8.03 0.18
CA TRP A 109 21.02 -7.14 0.18
C TRP A 109 20.28 -7.24 -1.16
N ALA A 110 20.94 -6.87 -2.27
CA ALA A 110 20.32 -6.85 -3.60
C ALA A 110 19.83 -8.24 -4.05
N SER A 111 20.47 -9.32 -3.60
CA SER A 111 20.06 -10.69 -3.93
C SER A 111 18.98 -11.23 -2.98
N ASN A 112 19.02 -10.89 -1.68
CA ASN A 112 18.12 -11.49 -0.69
C ASN A 112 16.75 -10.84 -0.61
N TRP A 113 16.59 -9.52 -0.82
CA TRP A 113 15.26 -8.92 -0.75
C TRP A 113 14.49 -9.00 -2.07
N LYS A 114 15.18 -8.84 -3.21
CA LYS A 114 14.56 -8.87 -4.54
C LYS A 114 13.92 -10.20 -4.88
N GLN A 115 14.50 -11.31 -4.42
CA GLN A 115 13.95 -12.65 -4.60
C GLN A 115 12.58 -12.85 -3.92
N TYR A 116 12.24 -12.05 -2.91
CA TYR A 116 10.97 -12.16 -2.21
C TYR A 116 9.82 -11.44 -2.93
N TYR A 117 10.12 -10.52 -3.85
CA TYR A 117 9.10 -9.85 -4.65
C TYR A 117 8.85 -10.61 -5.93
N LYS A 118 7.84 -11.47 -5.89
CA LYS A 118 7.37 -12.23 -7.04
C LYS A 118 6.13 -11.58 -7.66
N PRO A 119 5.87 -11.81 -8.96
CA PRO A 119 4.62 -11.38 -9.59
C PRO A 119 3.40 -11.85 -8.79
N LEU A 120 2.53 -10.92 -8.43
CA LEU A 120 1.33 -11.15 -7.65
C LEU A 120 0.10 -10.80 -8.48
N LYS A 121 -0.80 -11.76 -8.65
CA LYS A 121 -2.10 -11.53 -9.30
C LYS A 121 -3.13 -11.05 -8.27
N ILE A 122 -3.82 -9.95 -8.59
CA ILE A 122 -4.87 -9.34 -7.77
C ILE A 122 -6.13 -9.17 -8.62
N GLY A 123 -7.28 -9.51 -8.07
CA GLY A 123 -8.54 -9.46 -8.80
C GLY A 123 -8.53 -10.42 -9.99
N LYS A 124 -9.15 -10.00 -11.11
CA LYS A 124 -9.25 -10.86 -12.31
C LYS A 124 -8.14 -10.56 -13.29
N LYS A 125 -7.76 -9.29 -13.45
CA LYS A 125 -6.84 -8.83 -14.49
C LYS A 125 -5.51 -8.29 -14.00
N ILE A 126 -5.43 -7.77 -12.77
CA ILE A 126 -4.25 -7.01 -12.35
C ILE A 126 -3.13 -7.97 -11.92
N VAL A 127 -1.93 -7.76 -12.46
CA VAL A 127 -0.70 -8.44 -12.01
C VAL A 127 0.32 -7.38 -11.64
N ILE A 128 0.80 -7.42 -10.42
CA ILE A 128 1.86 -6.53 -9.93
C ILE A 128 3.16 -7.29 -9.98
N LYS A 129 4.21 -6.71 -10.56
CA LYS A 129 5.55 -7.30 -10.54
C LYS A 129 6.60 -6.20 -10.36
N PRO A 130 7.76 -6.53 -9.79
CA PRO A 130 8.90 -5.62 -9.86
C PRO A 130 9.52 -5.62 -11.26
N SER A 131 10.25 -4.55 -11.59
CA SER A 131 10.90 -4.33 -12.89
C SER A 131 11.93 -5.40 -13.23
N TRP A 132 12.52 -6.05 -12.22
CA TRP A 132 13.55 -7.08 -12.38
C TRP A 132 13.02 -8.51 -12.56
N GLU A 133 11.73 -8.77 -12.35
CA GLU A 133 11.15 -10.11 -12.56
C GLU A 133 10.60 -10.21 -13.98
N GLU A 134 10.98 -11.26 -14.71
CA GLU A 134 10.36 -11.57 -16.00
C GLU A 134 8.97 -12.18 -15.76
N TYR A 135 7.96 -11.71 -16.50
CA TYR A 135 6.60 -12.26 -16.46
C TYR A 135 5.98 -12.21 -17.85
N VAL A 136 5.45 -13.34 -18.29
CA VAL A 136 4.73 -13.45 -19.57
C VAL A 136 3.25 -13.26 -19.30
N SER A 137 2.71 -12.10 -19.66
CA SER A 137 1.29 -11.77 -19.48
C SER A 137 0.40 -12.71 -20.28
N GLN A 138 -0.67 -13.19 -19.65
CA GLN A 138 -1.77 -13.87 -20.33
C GLN A 138 -2.70 -12.85 -21.00
N GLU A 139 -3.59 -13.31 -21.89
CA GLU A 139 -4.59 -12.44 -22.51
C GLU A 139 -5.46 -11.75 -21.44
N GLU A 140 -5.71 -10.45 -21.62
CA GLU A 140 -6.48 -9.56 -20.73
C GLU A 140 -5.81 -9.13 -19.41
N GLU A 141 -4.60 -9.58 -19.10
CA GLU A 141 -3.89 -9.14 -17.88
C GLU A 141 -3.35 -7.71 -18.00
N ILE A 142 -3.47 -6.96 -16.90
CA ILE A 142 -2.96 -5.61 -16.72
C ILE A 142 -1.73 -5.71 -15.84
N ILE A 143 -0.56 -5.58 -16.46
CA ILE A 143 0.72 -5.61 -15.74
C ILE A 143 0.99 -4.23 -15.12
N ILE A 144 1.20 -4.18 -13.82
CA ILE A 144 1.67 -3.03 -13.06
C ILE A 144 3.11 -3.31 -12.65
N GLU A 145 4.04 -2.53 -13.18
CA GLU A 145 5.43 -2.58 -12.73
C GLU A 145 5.59 -1.68 -11.51
N LEU A 146 5.99 -2.24 -10.38
CA LEU A 146 6.16 -1.49 -9.15
C LEU A 146 7.44 -1.95 -8.48
N ASP A 147 8.41 -1.06 -8.34
CA ASP A 147 9.64 -1.37 -7.64
C ASP A 147 9.47 -1.05 -6.15
N PRO A 148 9.53 -2.07 -5.27
CA PRO A 148 9.55 -1.83 -3.84
C PRO A 148 10.69 -0.88 -3.47
N GLY A 149 10.32 0.31 -3.02
CA GLY A 149 11.23 1.39 -2.62
C GLY A 149 10.87 1.90 -1.22
N MET A 150 11.13 3.19 -0.97
CA MET A 150 10.87 3.83 0.33
C MET A 150 9.40 4.19 0.62
N ALA A 151 8.47 3.92 -0.30
CA ALA A 151 7.07 4.36 -0.15
C ALA A 151 6.09 3.19 0.04
N PHE A 152 5.04 3.49 0.81
CA PHE A 152 3.92 2.60 1.13
C PHE A 152 3.15 2.12 -0.11
N GLY A 153 2.57 0.91 -0.05
CA GLY A 153 1.70 0.38 -1.11
C GLY A 153 2.41 -0.53 -2.11
N THR A 154 3.03 -1.61 -1.63
CA THR A 154 3.69 -2.64 -2.47
C THR A 154 2.71 -3.59 -3.17
N GLY A 155 1.41 -3.47 -2.89
CA GLY A 155 0.36 -4.30 -3.49
C GLY A 155 -0.03 -5.55 -2.69
N THR A 156 0.81 -6.00 -1.76
CA THR A 156 0.61 -7.26 -1.03
C THR A 156 -0.40 -7.12 0.11
N HIS A 157 -0.57 -5.93 0.68
CA HIS A 157 -1.45 -5.72 1.82
C HIS A 157 -2.94 -5.72 1.43
N GLU A 158 -3.79 -6.24 2.31
CA GLU A 158 -5.23 -6.45 2.13
C GLU A 158 -5.96 -5.17 1.71
N THR A 159 -5.59 -4.02 2.28
CA THR A 159 -6.22 -2.73 1.96
C THR A 159 -5.94 -2.31 0.51
N THR A 160 -4.72 -2.53 0.04
CA THR A 160 -4.34 -2.23 -1.35
C THR A 160 -5.03 -3.21 -2.29
N LYS A 161 -5.06 -4.50 -1.94
CA LYS A 161 -5.74 -5.55 -2.71
C LYS A 161 -7.22 -5.25 -2.89
N MET A 162 -7.95 -4.97 -1.81
CA MET A 162 -9.37 -4.61 -1.87
C MET A 162 -9.61 -3.36 -2.72
N CYS A 163 -8.77 -2.33 -2.60
CA CYS A 163 -8.88 -1.14 -3.44
C CYS A 163 -8.67 -1.45 -4.93
N LEU A 164 -7.67 -2.26 -5.28
CA LEU A 164 -7.41 -2.66 -6.66
C LEU A 164 -8.56 -3.47 -7.24
N GLU A 165 -9.12 -4.41 -6.49
CA GLU A 165 -10.28 -5.18 -6.93
C GLU A 165 -11.52 -4.30 -7.13
N PHE A 166 -11.76 -3.32 -6.24
CA PHE A 166 -12.84 -2.36 -6.45
C PHE A 166 -12.59 -1.49 -7.68
N LEU A 167 -11.37 -0.98 -7.87
CA LEU A 167 -11.00 -0.18 -9.04
C LEU A 167 -11.23 -0.97 -10.33
N GLU A 168 -10.93 -2.27 -10.36
CA GLU A 168 -11.19 -3.13 -11.51
C GLU A 168 -12.69 -3.17 -11.90
N GLU A 169 -13.59 -3.03 -10.92
CA GLU A 169 -15.05 -3.03 -11.14
C GLU A 169 -15.61 -1.66 -11.49
N ILE A 170 -15.05 -0.59 -10.91
CA ILE A 170 -15.62 0.75 -11.01
C ILE A 170 -14.88 1.66 -11.99
N VAL A 171 -13.62 1.41 -12.34
CA VAL A 171 -12.93 2.21 -13.35
C VAL A 171 -13.38 1.75 -14.72
N ILE A 172 -13.99 2.69 -15.45
CA ILE A 172 -14.40 2.52 -16.84
C ILE A 172 -13.84 3.68 -17.67
N PRO A 173 -13.76 3.55 -19.00
CA PRO A 173 -13.28 4.61 -19.87
C PRO A 173 -13.95 5.97 -19.61
N GLU A 174 -13.19 7.04 -19.82
CA GLU A 174 -13.59 8.45 -19.63
C GLU A 174 -13.72 8.96 -18.17
N ARG A 175 -13.61 8.10 -17.15
CA ARG A 175 -13.62 8.54 -15.75
C ARG A 175 -12.35 9.28 -15.34
N ILE A 176 -12.50 10.35 -14.58
CA ILE A 176 -11.42 11.05 -13.88
C ILE A 176 -11.31 10.47 -12.47
N VAL A 177 -10.10 10.08 -12.07
CA VAL A 177 -9.84 9.49 -10.75
C VAL A 177 -8.92 10.41 -9.95
N PHE A 178 -9.28 10.66 -8.69
CA PHE A 178 -8.40 11.29 -7.70
C PHE A 178 -7.94 10.24 -6.70
N ASP A 179 -6.64 10.12 -6.51
CA ASP A 179 -5.99 9.22 -5.55
C ASP A 179 -5.36 10.05 -4.42
N VAL A 180 -5.94 9.95 -3.22
CA VAL A 180 -5.58 10.77 -2.05
C VAL A 180 -4.79 9.92 -1.06
N GLY A 181 -3.54 10.31 -0.81
CA GLY A 181 -2.57 9.49 -0.08
C GLY A 181 -1.96 8.43 -1.00
N CYS A 182 -1.42 8.85 -2.14
CA CYS A 182 -1.08 7.93 -3.22
C CYS A 182 0.09 6.99 -2.92
N GLY A 183 0.95 7.28 -1.93
CA GLY A 183 2.08 6.42 -1.57
C GLY A 183 2.96 6.07 -2.77
N SER A 184 3.10 4.78 -3.09
CA SER A 184 3.83 4.26 -4.25
C SER A 184 3.21 4.61 -5.61
N GLY A 185 2.00 5.14 -5.64
CA GLY A 185 1.22 5.41 -6.85
C GLY A 185 0.49 4.20 -7.42
N ILE A 186 0.47 3.05 -6.72
CA ILE A 186 -0.10 1.80 -7.23
C ILE A 186 -1.57 1.91 -7.66
N LEU A 187 -2.42 2.57 -6.87
CA LEU A 187 -3.85 2.75 -7.19
C LEU A 187 -4.04 3.70 -8.38
N SER A 188 -3.17 4.71 -8.48
CA SER A 188 -3.13 5.63 -9.62
C SER A 188 -2.73 4.93 -10.92
N ILE A 189 -1.69 4.09 -10.89
CA ILE A 189 -1.22 3.31 -12.02
C ILE A 189 -2.30 2.32 -12.47
N ALA A 190 -2.91 1.61 -11.51
CA ALA A 190 -4.02 0.70 -11.79
C ALA A 190 -5.18 1.42 -12.46
N SER A 191 -5.61 2.55 -11.90
CA SER A 191 -6.70 3.36 -12.46
C SER A 191 -6.43 3.80 -13.90
N SER A 192 -5.21 4.25 -14.19
CA SER A 192 -4.83 4.62 -15.55
C SER A 192 -4.89 3.42 -16.50
N LYS A 193 -4.31 2.28 -16.13
CA LYS A 193 -4.30 1.08 -16.98
C LYS A 193 -5.67 0.41 -17.16
N LEU A 194 -6.57 0.61 -16.20
CA LEU A 194 -7.98 0.21 -16.31
C LEU A 194 -8.80 1.13 -17.24
N GLY A 195 -8.20 2.22 -17.74
CA GLY A 195 -8.79 3.08 -18.77
C GLY A 195 -9.31 4.43 -18.26
N ALA A 196 -8.95 4.86 -17.05
CA ALA A 196 -9.27 6.21 -16.60
C ALA A 196 -8.74 7.27 -17.57
N LYS A 197 -9.52 8.33 -17.80
CA LYS A 197 -9.17 9.44 -18.69
C LYS A 197 -7.97 10.21 -18.18
N GLU A 198 -8.07 10.65 -16.94
CA GLU A 198 -7.02 11.33 -16.21
C GLU A 198 -7.02 10.84 -14.77
N VAL A 199 -5.83 10.70 -14.20
CA VAL A 199 -5.63 10.38 -12.80
C VAL A 199 -4.84 11.50 -12.15
N TYR A 200 -5.31 11.99 -11.02
CA TYR A 200 -4.62 12.98 -10.20
C TYR A 200 -4.28 12.32 -8.88
N ALA A 201 -3.01 12.26 -8.56
CA ALA A 201 -2.48 11.58 -7.39
C ALA A 201 -1.83 12.60 -6.47
N ALA A 202 -2.09 12.50 -5.18
CA ALA A 202 -1.39 13.35 -4.22
C ALA A 202 -1.07 12.66 -2.92
N ASP A 203 0.03 13.11 -2.31
CA ASP A 203 0.46 12.72 -0.99
C ASP A 203 0.95 13.95 -0.22
N ILE A 204 0.91 13.88 1.11
CA ILE A 204 1.45 14.93 1.99
C ILE A 204 2.97 14.83 2.09
N ASP A 205 3.53 13.63 1.93
CA ASP A 205 4.96 13.39 1.94
C ASP A 205 5.57 13.56 0.54
N GLU A 206 6.62 14.39 0.46
CA GLU A 206 7.35 14.61 -0.80
C GLU A 206 8.10 13.35 -1.24
N ALA A 207 8.54 12.49 -0.32
CA ALA A 207 9.20 11.24 -0.66
C ALA A 207 8.23 10.28 -1.38
N SER A 208 7.01 10.12 -0.87
CA SER A 208 5.94 9.36 -1.54
C SER A 208 5.61 9.91 -2.91
N VAL A 209 5.50 11.24 -3.04
CA VAL A 209 5.26 11.90 -4.34
C VAL A 209 6.35 11.56 -5.36
N GLU A 210 7.62 11.56 -4.95
CA GLU A 210 8.74 11.23 -5.84
C GLU A 210 8.71 9.74 -6.24
N VAL A 211 8.46 8.83 -5.30
CA VAL A 211 8.33 7.40 -5.60
C VAL A 211 7.17 7.12 -6.55
N ALA A 212 6.00 7.74 -6.33
CA ALA A 212 4.87 7.62 -7.23
C ALA A 212 5.22 8.07 -8.66
N ARG A 213 5.93 9.20 -8.82
CA ARG A 213 6.38 9.67 -10.16
C ARG A 213 7.28 8.65 -10.84
N GLN A 214 8.24 8.08 -10.12
CA GLN A 214 9.16 7.06 -10.64
C GLN A 214 8.41 5.81 -11.10
N ASN A 215 7.46 5.31 -10.29
CA ASN A 215 6.64 4.16 -10.66
C ASN A 215 5.70 4.44 -11.84
N ILE A 216 5.16 5.65 -11.95
CA ILE A 216 4.33 6.08 -13.10
C ILE A 216 5.17 6.12 -14.38
N GLU A 217 6.39 6.64 -14.30
CA GLU A 217 7.35 6.65 -15.40
C GLU A 217 7.74 5.23 -15.81
N LEU A 218 8.00 4.34 -14.85
CA LEU A 218 8.27 2.92 -15.09
C LEU A 218 7.13 2.24 -15.89
N ASN A 219 5.88 2.62 -15.60
CA ASN A 219 4.72 2.12 -16.33
C ASN A 219 4.41 2.86 -17.65
N ASN A 220 5.22 3.84 -18.04
CA ASN A 220 5.07 4.65 -19.24
C ASN A 220 3.71 5.39 -19.34
N LEU A 221 3.18 5.87 -18.20
CA LEU A 221 1.87 6.51 -18.14
C LEU A 221 1.97 8.04 -18.25
N GLN A 222 1.16 8.64 -19.12
CA GLN A 222 1.18 10.08 -19.41
C GLN A 222 -0.07 10.83 -18.89
N ASN A 223 -1.12 10.10 -18.52
CA ASN A 223 -2.40 10.65 -18.03
C ASN A 223 -2.48 10.69 -16.50
N VAL A 224 -1.38 10.45 -15.79
CA VAL A 224 -1.30 10.51 -14.33
C VAL A 224 -0.47 11.72 -13.91
N LYS A 225 -1.03 12.59 -13.08
CA LYS A 225 -0.36 13.79 -12.54
C LYS A 225 -0.17 13.63 -11.04
N VAL A 226 1.08 13.69 -10.56
CA VAL A 226 1.41 13.56 -9.13
C VAL A 226 1.90 14.88 -8.56
N PHE A 227 1.33 15.29 -7.44
CA PHE A 227 1.72 16.52 -6.75
C PHE A 227 1.59 16.36 -5.23
N LYS A 228 2.28 17.22 -4.49
CA LYS A 228 2.15 17.29 -3.04
C LYS A 228 0.86 18.02 -2.66
N SER A 229 0.08 17.44 -1.75
CA SER A 229 -1.15 18.04 -1.22
C SER A 229 -1.48 17.47 0.14
N ASP A 230 -2.00 18.31 1.04
CA ASP A 230 -2.75 17.81 2.20
C ASP A 230 -4.19 17.56 1.75
N LEU A 231 -4.57 16.27 1.72
CA LEU A 231 -5.86 15.81 1.21
C LEU A 231 -6.19 16.44 -0.16
N LEU A 232 -7.40 17.01 -0.30
CA LEU A 232 -7.91 17.55 -1.55
C LEU A 232 -7.49 19.00 -1.83
N GLY A 233 -6.63 19.61 -1.00
CA GLY A 233 -6.32 21.06 -1.05
C GLY A 233 -5.82 21.56 -2.41
N GLU A 234 -4.91 20.82 -3.05
CA GLU A 234 -4.36 21.21 -4.36
C GLU A 234 -5.08 20.59 -5.55
N PHE A 235 -6.07 19.73 -5.33
CA PHE A 235 -6.89 19.19 -6.41
C PHE A 235 -7.72 20.30 -7.06
N ARG A 236 -7.95 20.15 -8.37
CA ARG A 236 -8.75 21.10 -9.17
C ARG A 236 -9.78 20.34 -9.98
N GLY A 237 -10.98 20.92 -10.09
CA GLY A 237 -12.09 20.30 -10.80
C GLY A 237 -12.82 19.24 -9.96
N LYS A 238 -13.51 18.33 -10.65
CA LYS A 238 -14.27 17.25 -10.03
C LYS A 238 -13.94 15.90 -10.67
N ALA A 239 -13.78 14.88 -9.83
CA ALA A 239 -13.57 13.50 -10.23
C ALA A 239 -14.88 12.71 -10.32
N ASP A 240 -14.83 11.62 -11.07
CA ASP A 240 -15.86 10.58 -11.05
C ASP A 240 -15.62 9.61 -9.89
N ILE A 241 -14.36 9.39 -9.51
CA ILE A 241 -13.96 8.52 -8.41
C ILE A 241 -12.92 9.26 -7.56
N ILE A 242 -13.11 9.27 -6.24
CA ILE A 242 -12.04 9.55 -5.27
C ILE A 242 -11.72 8.24 -4.57
N VAL A 243 -10.45 7.81 -4.63
CA VAL A 243 -9.92 6.66 -3.90
C VAL A 243 -8.94 7.15 -2.83
N ALA A 244 -8.99 6.54 -1.64
CA ALA A 244 -8.10 6.82 -0.54
C ALA A 244 -7.82 5.55 0.27
N ASN A 245 -6.56 5.11 0.32
CA ASN A 245 -6.13 4.03 1.19
C ASN A 245 -5.27 4.60 2.33
N ILE A 246 -5.93 5.10 3.37
CA ILE A 246 -5.33 5.88 4.46
C ILE A 246 -6.04 5.59 5.78
N ILE A 247 -5.49 6.06 6.90
CA ILE A 247 -6.03 5.76 8.23
C ILE A 247 -7.44 6.35 8.47
N ALA A 248 -8.22 5.68 9.33
CA ALA A 248 -9.62 6.00 9.62
C ALA A 248 -9.88 7.47 10.02
N ASP A 249 -9.06 8.08 10.87
CA ASP A 249 -9.23 9.48 11.29
C ASP A 249 -9.16 10.46 10.10
N VAL A 250 -8.33 10.14 9.13
CA VAL A 250 -8.15 10.96 7.93
C VAL A 250 -9.30 10.72 6.96
N ILE A 251 -9.80 9.49 6.84
CA ILE A 251 -11.01 9.18 6.06
C ILE A 251 -12.22 9.94 6.60
N ILE A 252 -12.41 10.00 7.92
CA ILE A 252 -13.51 10.74 8.56
C ILE A 252 -13.46 12.23 8.22
N LYS A 253 -12.27 12.82 8.13
CA LYS A 253 -12.11 14.21 7.68
C LYS A 253 -12.37 14.34 6.18
N LEU A 254 -11.78 13.45 5.39
CA LEU A 254 -11.88 13.44 3.93
C LEU A 254 -13.33 13.24 3.46
N SER A 255 -14.13 12.43 4.15
CA SER A 255 -15.54 12.18 3.80
C SER A 255 -16.41 13.44 3.86
N ALA A 256 -16.08 14.41 4.71
CA ALA A 256 -16.77 15.70 4.73
C ALA A 256 -16.36 16.63 3.57
N GLU A 257 -15.17 16.44 2.99
CA GLU A 257 -14.63 17.30 1.92
C GLU A 257 -14.87 16.73 0.52
N ALA A 258 -14.75 15.41 0.37
CA ALA A 258 -14.87 14.67 -0.88
C ALA A 258 -16.10 15.03 -1.73
N PRO A 259 -17.31 15.26 -1.17
CA PRO A 259 -18.48 15.63 -1.96
C PRO A 259 -18.30 16.89 -2.82
N LYS A 260 -17.44 17.84 -2.40
CA LYS A 260 -17.15 19.07 -3.16
C LYS A 260 -16.35 18.80 -4.43
N TYR A 261 -15.51 17.76 -4.39
CA TYR A 261 -14.61 17.35 -5.46
C TYR A 261 -15.15 16.18 -6.28
N LEU A 262 -16.33 15.65 -5.94
CA LEU A 262 -17.02 14.64 -6.73
C LEU A 262 -18.09 15.26 -7.63
N LYS A 263 -18.17 14.72 -8.85
CA LYS A 263 -19.32 14.92 -9.74
C LYS A 263 -20.58 14.32 -9.12
N GLU A 264 -21.73 14.63 -9.72
CA GLU A 264 -22.99 13.97 -9.38
C GLU A 264 -22.86 12.46 -9.59
N GLU A 265 -23.42 11.66 -8.68
CA GLU A 265 -23.27 10.20 -8.64
C GLU A 265 -21.80 9.71 -8.54
N GLY A 266 -20.86 10.60 -8.19
CA GLY A 266 -19.45 10.25 -8.04
C GLY A 266 -19.21 9.25 -6.91
N LEU A 267 -18.18 8.41 -7.07
CA LEU A 267 -17.86 7.34 -6.13
C LEU A 267 -16.73 7.74 -5.18
N PHE A 268 -16.85 7.33 -3.93
CA PHE A 268 -15.82 7.44 -2.91
C PHE A 268 -15.44 6.03 -2.44
N LEU A 269 -14.20 5.63 -2.67
CA LEU A 269 -13.63 4.35 -2.25
C LEU A 269 -12.60 4.61 -1.16
N ALA A 270 -12.84 4.10 0.04
CA ALA A 270 -11.95 4.28 1.18
C ALA A 270 -11.50 2.93 1.75
N SER A 271 -10.20 2.74 1.99
CA SER A 271 -9.62 1.61 2.74
C SER A 271 -8.47 2.08 3.64
N GLY A 272 -7.77 1.18 4.33
CA GLY A 272 -6.88 1.54 5.44
C GLY A 272 -7.63 1.62 6.78
N ILE A 273 -8.82 1.00 6.83
CA ILE A 273 -9.71 1.01 7.99
C ILE A 273 -9.59 -0.33 8.70
N ILE A 274 -9.09 -0.30 9.93
CA ILE A 274 -9.12 -1.45 10.83
C ILE A 274 -10.58 -1.75 11.17
N LYS A 275 -10.99 -3.03 11.14
CA LYS A 275 -12.37 -3.47 11.38
C LYS A 275 -12.98 -2.93 12.66
N SER A 276 -12.18 -2.80 13.72
CA SER A 276 -12.61 -2.24 15.01
C SER A 276 -13.08 -0.78 14.92
N ARG A 277 -12.64 -0.04 13.89
CA ARG A 277 -13.03 1.36 13.61
C ARG A 277 -14.04 1.50 12.48
N LYS A 278 -14.48 0.40 11.86
CA LYS A 278 -15.39 0.42 10.70
C LYS A 278 -16.69 1.18 10.99
N GLU A 279 -17.35 0.90 12.11
CA GLU A 279 -18.62 1.52 12.49
C GLU A 279 -18.50 3.03 12.69
N GLU A 280 -17.37 3.50 13.24
CA GLU A 280 -17.07 4.93 13.38
C GLU A 280 -16.96 5.61 12.01
N VAL A 281 -16.21 5.00 11.09
CA VAL A 281 -16.03 5.52 9.73
C VAL A 281 -17.36 5.50 8.96
N LEU A 282 -18.13 4.41 9.06
CA LEU A 282 -19.43 4.29 8.39
C LEU A 282 -20.39 5.39 8.82
N GLN A 283 -20.54 5.64 10.13
CA GLN A 283 -21.40 6.72 10.63
C GLN A 283 -21.06 8.06 9.98
N LYS A 284 -19.77 8.37 9.82
CA LYS A 284 -19.36 9.61 9.18
C LYS A 284 -19.59 9.61 7.66
N VAL A 285 -19.22 8.53 6.98
CA VAL A 285 -19.40 8.40 5.53
C VAL A 285 -20.88 8.50 5.14
N GLU A 286 -21.77 7.88 5.92
CA GLU A 286 -23.21 7.90 5.71
C GLU A 286 -23.85 9.29 5.86
N GLU A 287 -23.18 10.27 6.48
CA GLU A 287 -23.68 11.66 6.50
C GLU A 287 -23.70 12.28 5.09
N PHE A 288 -22.76 11.89 4.22
CA PHE A 288 -22.52 12.52 2.91
C PHE A 288 -22.69 11.58 1.72
N PHE A 289 -22.63 10.27 1.95
CA PHE A 289 -22.63 9.24 0.92
C PHE A 289 -23.66 8.15 1.22
N GLU A 290 -24.14 7.49 0.17
CA GLU A 290 -24.82 6.21 0.24
C GLU A 290 -23.77 5.09 0.13
N VAL A 291 -23.68 4.22 1.13
CA VAL A 291 -22.76 3.08 1.10
C VAL A 291 -23.31 2.03 0.14
N LEU A 292 -22.52 1.68 -0.87
CA LEU A 292 -22.91 0.70 -1.90
C LEU A 292 -22.42 -0.69 -1.55
N GLN A 293 -21.17 -0.81 -1.11
CA GLN A 293 -20.54 -2.09 -0.82
C GLN A 293 -19.43 -1.94 0.22
N ILE A 294 -19.28 -2.95 1.06
CA ILE A 294 -18.18 -3.08 2.01
C ILE A 294 -17.48 -4.41 1.71
N ARG A 295 -16.15 -4.40 1.66
CA ARG A 295 -15.31 -5.60 1.64
C ARG A 295 -14.49 -5.65 2.91
N GLU A 296 -14.22 -6.88 3.34
CA GLU A 296 -13.45 -7.17 4.54
C GLU A 296 -12.47 -8.29 4.22
N GLU A 297 -11.21 -8.08 4.55
CA GLU A 297 -10.14 -9.07 4.39
C GLU A 297 -9.16 -8.92 5.57
N GLY A 298 -8.85 -10.03 6.25
CA GLY A 298 -8.08 -10.00 7.50
C GLY A 298 -8.75 -9.11 8.56
N GLU A 299 -7.98 -8.17 9.11
CA GLU A 299 -8.45 -7.17 10.09
C GLU A 299 -8.84 -5.83 9.44
N TRP A 300 -8.93 -5.79 8.11
CA TRP A 300 -9.13 -4.55 7.36
C TRP A 300 -10.47 -4.54 6.62
N CYS A 301 -10.94 -3.34 6.29
CA CYS A 301 -12.09 -3.16 5.40
C CYS A 301 -11.88 -2.06 4.35
N ALA A 302 -12.62 -2.18 3.26
CA ALA A 302 -12.76 -1.17 2.22
C ALA A 302 -14.25 -0.86 2.00
N ILE A 303 -14.58 0.42 1.88
CA ILE A 303 -15.94 0.93 1.78
C ILE A 303 -16.07 1.69 0.46
N LEU A 304 -16.94 1.19 -0.43
CA LEU A 304 -17.35 1.86 -1.65
C LEU A 304 -18.68 2.58 -1.41
N SER A 305 -18.70 3.87 -1.66
CA SER A 305 -19.87 4.73 -1.44
C SER A 305 -20.12 5.65 -2.64
N ARG A 306 -21.35 6.15 -2.75
CA ARG A 306 -21.77 7.08 -3.81
C ARG A 306 -22.26 8.39 -3.21
N LYS A 307 -21.89 9.51 -3.83
CA LYS A 307 -22.28 10.84 -3.38
C LYS A 307 -23.80 10.98 -3.37
N LYS A 308 -24.35 11.48 -2.25
CA LYS A 308 -25.78 11.84 -2.10
C LYS A 308 -26.13 13.15 -2.79
#